data_AF-A0A1X2CK55-F1
#
_entry.id   AF-A0A1X2CK55-F1
#
_cell.length_a   1.000
_cell.length_b   1.000
_cell.length_c   1.000
_cell.angle_alpha   90.00
_cell.angle_beta   90.00
_cell.angle_gamma   90.00
#
_symmetry.space_group_name_H-M   'P 1'
#
loop_
_entity.id
_entity.type
_entity.pdbx_description
1 polymer ?
#
loop_
_entity_poly.entity_id
_entity_poly.type
_entity_poly.pdbx_seq_one_letter_code
_entity_poly.pdbx_strand_id
1 'polypeptide(L)'
;MKGDCNQTIDGVLQELQPIRWAPTFAFLDQQGAEIHWRTIERLARFRENKNGWKTELWILMSPTMIARGVRGTNAEEFEQQVSKLYGGEDWLRIVRALRARTITADEYRQEMVNLLRFQLETILGYRHTHRIPMKMSTNKMTIFDMVFATDHDTGDRIMRHLYNLAAQREPEMMRRAQAAKAETEAEKAGLIGLFPAGDLEVKPSNTLGQVLWTPQPTWDPAVRDWWEDDDA
;
A
#
# COMPACT_ATOMS: atom_id res chain seq x y z
N MET A 1 -14.99 7.12 20.34
CA MET A 1 -15.35 6.75 18.95
C MET A 1 -15.84 7.98 18.19
N LYS A 2 -14.92 8.90 17.86
CA LYS A 2 -15.11 9.90 16.79
C LYS A 2 -13.95 9.65 15.83
N GLY A 3 -14.22 9.36 14.57
CA GLY A 3 -13.18 9.19 13.54
C GLY A 3 -12.94 7.77 13.00
N ASP A 4 -13.78 6.77 13.30
CA ASP A 4 -13.71 5.48 12.57
C ASP A 4 -14.29 5.66 11.16
N CYS A 5 -13.41 5.68 10.16
CA CYS A 5 -13.79 5.88 8.76
C CYS A 5 -14.76 4.80 8.26
N ASN A 6 -14.72 3.58 8.79
CA ASN A 6 -15.58 2.49 8.34
C ASN A 6 -17.07 2.72 8.68
N GLN A 7 -17.32 3.55 9.69
CA GLN A 7 -18.65 3.94 10.15
C GLN A 7 -19.10 5.27 9.53
N THR A 8 -18.18 6.21 9.32
CA THR A 8 -18.52 7.55 8.85
C THR A 8 -18.54 7.69 7.33
N ILE A 9 -17.91 6.76 6.59
CA ILE A 9 -17.74 6.89 5.13
C ILE A 9 -19.06 7.04 4.38
N ASP A 10 -20.14 6.35 4.80
CA ASP A 10 -21.43 6.46 4.12
C ASP A 10 -21.98 7.88 4.17
N GLY A 11 -21.88 8.55 5.32
CA GLY A 11 -22.31 9.94 5.49
C GLY A 11 -21.47 10.90 4.63
N VAL A 12 -20.14 10.72 4.63
CA VAL A 12 -19.24 11.54 3.80
C VAL A 12 -19.55 11.37 2.31
N LEU A 13 -19.73 10.12 1.84
CA LEU A 13 -20.06 9.86 0.44
C LEU A 13 -21.47 10.37 0.08
N GLN A 14 -22.40 10.38 1.04
CA GLN A 14 -23.72 10.98 0.86
C GLN A 14 -23.64 12.49 0.66
N GLU A 15 -22.85 13.19 1.48
CA GLU A 15 -22.60 14.63 1.34
C GLU A 15 -21.94 14.99 0.01
N LEU A 16 -21.07 14.11 -0.50
CA LEU A 16 -20.38 14.29 -1.77
C LEU A 16 -21.19 13.83 -3.00
N GLN A 17 -22.41 13.30 -2.83
CA GLN A 17 -23.27 12.85 -3.95
C GLN A 17 -23.42 13.89 -5.07
N PRO A 18 -23.60 15.21 -4.82
CA PRO A 18 -23.75 16.20 -5.89
C PRO A 18 -22.56 16.27 -6.86
N ILE A 19 -21.38 15.83 -6.42
CA ILE A 19 -20.13 15.87 -7.20
C ILE A 19 -19.59 14.47 -7.54
N ARG A 20 -20.37 13.41 -7.35
CA ARG A 20 -19.96 12.01 -7.63
C ARG A 20 -19.54 11.74 -9.08
N TRP A 21 -19.83 12.65 -10.01
CA TRP A 21 -19.36 12.58 -11.40
C TRP A 21 -17.89 12.98 -11.56
N ALA A 22 -17.36 13.78 -10.63
CA ALA A 22 -16.02 14.34 -10.70
C ALA A 22 -14.95 13.25 -10.52
N PRO A 23 -13.71 13.47 -11.01
CA PRO A 23 -12.56 12.65 -10.62
C PRO A 23 -12.42 12.60 -9.09
N THR A 24 -12.29 11.40 -8.55
CA THR A 24 -12.14 11.18 -7.10
C THR A 24 -10.95 10.29 -6.85
N PHE A 25 -10.16 10.69 -5.87
CA PHE A 25 -8.98 9.99 -5.41
C PHE A 25 -9.12 9.76 -3.90
N ALA A 26 -8.93 8.54 -3.44
CA ALA A 26 -9.02 8.18 -2.03
C ALA A 26 -7.69 7.60 -1.53
N PHE A 27 -7.15 8.21 -0.48
CA PHE A 27 -5.96 7.74 0.21
C PHE A 27 -6.36 6.98 1.48
N LEU A 28 -5.99 5.70 1.53
CA LEU A 28 -6.33 4.75 2.59
C LEU A 28 -5.07 4.49 3.43
N ASP A 29 -4.83 5.37 4.39
CA ASP A 29 -3.65 5.37 5.26
C ASP A 29 -3.95 4.70 6.61
N GLN A 30 -3.97 3.38 6.60
CA GLN A 30 -4.23 2.57 7.80
C GLN A 30 -2.95 2.17 8.52
N GLN A 31 -3.06 1.95 9.82
CA GLN A 31 -2.02 1.30 10.62
C GLN A 31 -2.35 -0.19 10.81
N GLY A 32 -1.90 -1.01 9.86
CA GLY A 32 -2.12 -2.46 9.91
C GLY A 32 -3.37 -2.90 9.12
N ALA A 33 -4.49 -3.14 9.81
CA ALA A 33 -5.72 -3.70 9.23
C ALA A 33 -7.00 -3.00 9.72
N GLU A 34 -6.94 -1.67 9.84
CA GLU A 34 -8.04 -0.85 10.38
C GLU A 34 -9.15 -0.59 9.36
N ILE A 35 -8.83 -0.58 8.06
CA ILE A 35 -9.81 -0.36 7.02
C ILE A 35 -10.47 -1.69 6.64
N HIS A 36 -11.79 -1.68 6.52
CA HIS A 36 -12.55 -2.84 6.09
C HIS A 36 -12.74 -2.85 4.57
N TRP A 37 -12.78 -4.03 3.97
CA TRP A 37 -13.09 -4.27 2.56
C TRP A 37 -14.34 -3.51 2.13
N ARG A 38 -15.42 -3.58 2.91
CA ARG A 38 -16.67 -2.84 2.62
C ARG A 38 -16.48 -1.34 2.43
N THR A 39 -15.52 -0.72 3.14
CA THR A 39 -15.16 0.69 2.96
C THR A 39 -14.49 0.91 1.61
N ILE A 40 -13.60 0.00 1.21
CA ILE A 40 -12.97 -0.03 -0.12
C ILE A 40 -14.04 -0.17 -1.22
N GLU A 41 -15.00 -1.08 -1.06
CA GLU A 41 -16.08 -1.28 -2.03
C GLU A 41 -16.94 -0.02 -2.20
N ARG A 42 -17.31 0.63 -1.08
CA ARG A 42 -18.08 1.88 -1.08
C ARG A 42 -17.34 2.99 -1.82
N LEU A 43 -16.05 3.15 -1.55
CA LEU A 43 -15.19 4.12 -2.24
C LEU A 43 -15.11 3.82 -3.74
N ALA A 44 -14.87 2.57 -4.11
CA ALA A 44 -14.75 2.15 -5.50
C ALA A 44 -16.03 2.48 -6.31
N ARG A 45 -17.20 2.24 -5.70
CA ARG A 45 -18.51 2.45 -6.33
C ARG A 45 -19.06 3.87 -6.23
N PHE A 46 -18.40 4.77 -5.51
CA PHE A 46 -18.91 6.12 -5.27
C PHE A 46 -19.16 6.91 -6.56
N ARG A 47 -18.25 6.81 -7.53
CA ARG A 47 -18.31 7.64 -8.73
C ARG A 47 -19.37 7.16 -9.71
N GLU A 48 -20.14 8.10 -10.23
CA GLU A 48 -21.06 7.88 -11.34
C GLU A 48 -20.77 8.83 -12.49
N ASN A 49 -20.19 8.29 -13.56
CA ASN A 49 -19.82 9.04 -14.75
C ASN A 49 -20.08 8.22 -16.01
N LYS A 50 -20.12 8.89 -17.17
CA LYS A 50 -20.42 8.28 -18.47
C LYS A 50 -19.47 7.16 -18.91
N ASN A 51 -18.26 7.11 -18.34
CA ASN A 51 -17.24 6.11 -18.70
C ASN A 51 -17.24 4.91 -17.74
N GLY A 52 -18.06 4.95 -16.67
CA GLY A 52 -18.06 3.90 -15.63
C GLY A 52 -16.77 3.84 -14.81
N TRP A 53 -15.99 4.92 -14.77
CA TRP A 53 -14.72 4.94 -14.03
C TRP A 53 -14.94 5.02 -12.52
N LYS A 54 -14.23 4.17 -11.78
CA LYS A 54 -14.24 4.13 -10.32
C LYS A 54 -13.38 5.24 -9.70
N THR A 55 -13.50 5.37 -8.38
CA THR A 55 -12.57 6.17 -7.56
C THR A 55 -11.17 5.57 -7.67
N GLU A 56 -10.16 6.40 -7.87
CA GLU A 56 -8.77 5.94 -7.80
C GLU A 56 -8.39 5.71 -6.34
N LEU A 57 -7.85 4.53 -6.04
CA LEU A 57 -7.51 4.14 -4.67
C LEU A 57 -6.01 4.12 -4.49
N TRP A 58 -5.56 4.59 -3.33
CA TRP A 58 -4.17 4.51 -2.92
C TRP A 58 -4.10 3.99 -1.49
N ILE A 59 -3.73 2.72 -1.34
CA ILE A 59 -3.89 1.94 -0.11
C ILE A 59 -2.53 1.58 0.48
N LEU A 60 -2.28 2.03 1.71
CA LEU A 60 -1.09 1.65 2.46
C LEU A 60 -1.29 0.25 3.06
N MET A 61 -0.35 -0.65 2.77
CA MET A 61 -0.33 -2.02 3.27
C MET A 61 0.95 -2.30 4.05
N SER A 62 0.81 -2.96 5.20
CA SER A 62 1.94 -3.41 6.01
C SER A 62 1.82 -4.90 6.35
N PRO A 63 2.14 -5.82 5.42
CA PRO A 63 2.10 -7.25 5.69
C PRO A 63 2.94 -7.65 6.91
N THR A 64 4.05 -6.96 7.17
CA THR A 64 4.87 -7.18 8.38
C THR A 64 4.15 -6.86 9.69
N MET A 65 3.29 -5.84 9.73
CA MET A 65 2.48 -5.56 10.91
C MET A 65 1.41 -6.63 11.08
N ILE A 66 0.80 -7.09 9.98
CA ILE A 66 -0.16 -8.18 10.00
C ILE A 66 0.48 -9.46 10.57
N ALA A 67 1.63 -9.87 10.04
CA ALA A 67 2.36 -11.05 10.52
C ALA A 67 2.74 -10.99 12.00
N ARG A 68 2.97 -9.79 12.55
CA ARG A 68 3.25 -9.58 13.98
C ARG A 68 1.98 -9.62 14.82
N GLY A 69 0.91 -8.97 14.36
CA GLY A 69 -0.37 -8.90 15.08
C GLY A 69 -0.99 -10.28 15.31
N VAL A 70 -0.95 -11.15 14.30
CA VAL A 70 -1.46 -12.54 14.38
C VAL A 70 -0.60 -13.49 15.24
N ARG A 71 0.48 -12.98 15.84
CA ARG A 71 1.30 -13.71 16.83
C ARG A 71 1.23 -13.07 18.22
N GLY A 72 0.50 -11.97 18.36
CA GLY A 72 0.39 -11.21 19.59
C GLY A 72 -0.58 -11.84 20.59
N THR A 73 -0.71 -11.20 21.76
CA THR A 73 -1.63 -11.63 22.82
C THR A 73 -3.10 -11.56 22.43
N ASN A 74 -3.46 -10.67 21.49
CA ASN A 74 -4.82 -10.48 20.98
C ASN A 74 -4.97 -11.01 19.55
N ALA A 75 -4.29 -12.12 19.23
CA ALA A 75 -4.23 -12.64 17.87
C ALA A 75 -5.62 -12.83 17.28
N GLU A 76 -6.57 -13.47 17.98
CA GLU A 76 -7.90 -13.77 17.46
C GLU A 76 -8.69 -12.51 17.02
N GLU A 77 -8.71 -11.47 17.86
CA GLU A 77 -9.36 -10.19 17.51
C GLU A 77 -8.69 -9.54 16.30
N PHE A 78 -7.36 -9.62 16.22
CA PHE A 78 -6.61 -9.06 15.11
C PHE A 78 -6.79 -9.88 13.82
N GLU A 79 -6.89 -11.21 13.90
CA GLU A 79 -7.23 -12.06 12.75
C GLU A 79 -8.61 -11.67 12.19
N GLN A 80 -9.60 -11.43 13.06
CA GLN A 80 -10.90 -10.91 12.62
C GLN A 80 -10.82 -9.54 11.94
N GLN A 81 -9.94 -8.63 12.40
CA GLN A 81 -9.72 -7.34 11.75
C GLN A 81 -9.08 -7.51 10.37
N VAL A 82 -8.10 -8.40 10.23
CA VAL A 82 -7.46 -8.71 8.95
C VAL A 82 -8.45 -9.34 7.99
N SER A 83 -9.33 -10.25 8.45
CA SER A 83 -10.40 -10.79 7.61
C SER A 83 -11.39 -9.70 7.16
N LYS A 84 -11.66 -8.69 7.99
CA LYS A 84 -12.46 -7.52 7.56
C LYS A 84 -11.74 -6.70 6.48
N LEU A 85 -10.42 -6.54 6.54
CA LEU A 85 -9.63 -5.83 5.52
C LEU A 85 -9.70 -6.54 4.16
N TYR A 86 -9.51 -7.85 4.13
CA TYR A 86 -9.53 -8.66 2.89
C TYR A 86 -10.94 -9.09 2.47
N GLY A 87 -11.96 -8.85 3.31
CA GLY A 87 -13.34 -9.25 3.04
C GLY A 87 -13.59 -10.77 3.14
N GLY A 88 -12.64 -11.53 3.69
CA GLY A 88 -12.66 -12.98 3.75
C GLY A 88 -11.42 -13.55 4.46
N GLU A 89 -11.29 -14.87 4.45
CA GLU A 89 -10.28 -15.60 5.23
C GLU A 89 -9.14 -16.18 4.39
N ASP A 90 -9.13 -15.97 3.08
CA ASP A 90 -8.09 -16.48 2.15
C ASP A 90 -6.67 -16.12 2.57
N TRP A 91 -6.48 -14.96 3.19
CA TRP A 91 -5.19 -14.51 3.71
C TRP A 91 -4.62 -15.45 4.79
N LEU A 92 -5.46 -16.22 5.51
CA LEU A 92 -5.04 -17.21 6.47
C LEU A 92 -4.24 -18.33 5.81
N ARG A 93 -4.57 -18.71 4.55
CA ARG A 93 -3.80 -19.71 3.78
C ARG A 93 -2.35 -19.26 3.59
N ILE A 94 -2.16 -17.98 3.27
CA ILE A 94 -0.83 -17.36 3.12
C ILE A 94 -0.08 -17.36 4.47
N VAL A 95 -0.78 -17.08 5.58
CA VAL A 95 -0.19 -17.14 6.93
C VAL A 95 0.19 -18.57 7.32
N ARG A 96 -0.63 -19.57 6.98
CA ARG A 96 -0.32 -20.98 7.20
C ARG A 96 0.94 -21.38 6.44
N ALA A 97 1.05 -21.03 5.16
CA ALA A 97 2.24 -21.28 4.35
C ALA A 97 3.51 -20.63 4.94
N LEU A 98 3.41 -19.39 5.45
CA LEU A 98 4.52 -18.73 6.14
C LEU A 98 4.90 -19.46 7.45
N ARG A 99 3.91 -19.87 8.25
CA ARG A 99 4.13 -20.59 9.52
C ARG A 99 4.77 -21.97 9.26
N ALA A 100 4.34 -22.65 8.19
CA ALA A 100 4.90 -23.92 7.73
C ALA A 100 6.28 -23.79 7.07
N ARG A 101 6.76 -22.55 6.83
CA ARG A 101 8.01 -22.24 6.13
C ARG A 101 8.05 -22.72 4.68
N THR A 102 6.88 -22.88 4.07
CA THR A 102 6.74 -23.20 2.64
C THR A 102 7.01 -21.98 1.76
N ILE A 103 6.76 -20.78 2.30
CA ILE A 103 7.13 -19.50 1.69
C ILE A 103 8.04 -18.69 2.62
N THR A 104 8.88 -17.86 2.02
CA THR A 104 9.74 -16.88 2.70
C THR A 104 8.96 -15.66 3.16
N ALA A 105 9.59 -14.83 4.01
CA ALA A 105 8.99 -13.58 4.47
C ALA A 105 8.79 -12.55 3.35
N ASP A 106 9.63 -12.59 2.31
CA ASP A 106 9.45 -11.73 1.14
C ASP A 106 8.26 -12.20 0.32
N GLU A 107 8.18 -13.49 -0.01
CA GLU A 107 7.03 -14.09 -0.71
C GLU A 107 5.72 -13.83 0.03
N TYR A 108 5.68 -14.01 1.34
CA TYR A 108 4.52 -13.66 2.16
C TYR A 108 4.04 -12.22 1.93
N ARG A 109 4.97 -11.24 1.90
CA ARG A 109 4.62 -9.84 1.62
C ARG A 109 4.05 -9.69 0.20
N GLN A 110 4.66 -10.35 -0.79
CA GLN A 110 4.17 -10.30 -2.17
C GLN A 110 2.76 -10.88 -2.28
N GLU A 111 2.51 -12.03 -1.67
CA GLU A 111 1.24 -12.75 -1.73
C GLU A 111 0.12 -12.01 -0.99
N MET A 112 0.39 -11.45 0.20
CA MET A 112 -0.61 -10.64 0.92
C MET A 112 -1.04 -9.40 0.11
N VAL A 113 -0.08 -8.70 -0.50
CA VAL A 113 -0.39 -7.54 -1.36
C VAL A 113 -1.06 -7.97 -2.65
N ASN A 114 -0.63 -9.08 -3.24
CA ASN A 114 -1.23 -9.61 -4.44
C ASN A 114 -2.68 -10.06 -4.22
N LEU A 115 -3.01 -10.68 -3.07
CA LEU A 115 -4.38 -11.05 -2.73
C LEU A 115 -5.32 -9.84 -2.78
N LEU A 116 -4.93 -8.72 -2.14
CA LEU A 116 -5.73 -7.49 -2.21
C LEU A 116 -5.86 -6.99 -3.65
N ARG A 117 -4.76 -6.94 -4.40
CA ARG A 117 -4.77 -6.50 -5.81
C ARG A 117 -5.65 -7.37 -6.70
N PHE A 118 -5.56 -8.68 -6.53
CA PHE A 118 -6.35 -9.65 -7.26
C PHE A 118 -7.84 -9.44 -6.98
N GLN A 119 -8.23 -9.25 -5.71
CA GLN A 119 -9.62 -8.92 -5.36
C GLN A 119 -10.08 -7.58 -5.94
N LEU A 120 -9.22 -6.55 -5.96
CA LEU A 120 -9.54 -5.27 -6.60
C LEU A 120 -9.84 -5.44 -8.10
N GLU A 121 -9.09 -6.28 -8.80
CA GLU A 121 -9.28 -6.54 -10.23
C GLU A 121 -10.48 -7.46 -10.51
N THR A 122 -10.63 -8.56 -9.76
CA THR A 122 -11.63 -9.60 -10.05
C THR A 122 -12.99 -9.32 -9.42
N ILE A 123 -13.05 -8.82 -8.19
CA ILE A 123 -14.30 -8.57 -7.46
C ILE A 123 -14.79 -7.15 -7.73
N LEU A 124 -13.90 -6.15 -7.64
CA LEU A 124 -14.27 -4.75 -7.86
C LEU A 124 -14.14 -4.31 -9.32
N GLY A 125 -13.46 -5.06 -10.17
CA GLY A 125 -13.39 -4.77 -11.60
C GLY A 125 -12.48 -3.60 -11.94
N TYR A 126 -11.43 -3.33 -11.14
CA TYR A 126 -10.41 -2.36 -11.48
C TYR A 126 -9.60 -2.83 -12.69
N ARG A 127 -9.33 -1.93 -13.64
CA ARG A 127 -8.56 -2.30 -14.85
C ARG A 127 -7.06 -2.45 -14.60
N HIS A 128 -6.51 -1.61 -13.72
CA HIS A 128 -5.08 -1.59 -13.43
C HIS A 128 -4.87 -1.54 -11.92
N THR A 129 -4.05 -2.45 -11.38
CA THR A 129 -3.52 -2.34 -10.02
C THR A 129 -2.01 -2.41 -9.99
N HIS A 130 -1.39 -1.60 -9.14
CA HIS A 130 0.05 -1.51 -8.99
C HIS A 130 0.48 -1.73 -7.56
N ARG A 131 1.54 -2.52 -7.37
CA ARG A 131 2.28 -2.62 -6.12
C ARG A 131 3.52 -1.74 -6.17
N ILE A 132 3.64 -0.81 -5.24
CA ILE A 132 4.82 0.03 -5.06
C ILE A 132 5.45 -0.27 -3.70
N PRO A 133 6.57 -1.02 -3.66
CA PRO A 133 7.26 -1.30 -2.41
C PRO A 133 8.03 -0.05 -1.94
N MET A 134 7.79 0.41 -0.71
CA MET A 134 8.51 1.51 -0.07
C MET A 134 9.62 0.97 0.84
N LYS A 135 10.89 1.30 0.55
CA LYS A 135 12.05 0.72 1.24
C LYS A 135 12.69 1.69 2.23
N MET A 136 13.18 1.17 3.37
CA MET A 136 14.01 1.90 4.33
C MET A 136 15.32 2.36 3.69
N SER A 137 15.76 3.54 4.09
CA SER A 137 17.02 4.16 3.67
C SER A 137 18.27 3.46 4.19
N THR A 138 18.19 2.75 5.32
CA THR A 138 19.39 2.20 5.99
C THR A 138 19.74 0.78 5.55
N ASN A 139 18.75 -0.07 5.26
CA ASN A 139 18.96 -1.51 5.00
C ASN A 139 18.19 -2.04 3.79
N LYS A 140 17.57 -1.16 2.98
CA LYS A 140 16.70 -1.53 1.84
C LYS A 140 15.51 -2.44 2.20
N MET A 141 15.17 -2.56 3.49
CA MET A 141 14.02 -3.35 3.95
C MET A 141 12.72 -2.65 3.57
N THR A 142 11.81 -3.35 2.89
CA THR A 142 10.48 -2.82 2.60
C THR A 142 9.73 -2.60 3.91
N ILE A 143 9.29 -1.36 4.16
CA ILE A 143 8.49 -1.04 5.35
C ILE A 143 7.03 -1.29 5.00
N PHE A 144 6.56 -0.59 3.98
CA PHE A 144 5.20 -0.59 3.51
C PHE A 144 5.16 -0.94 2.02
N ASP A 145 4.07 -1.56 1.61
CA ASP A 145 3.70 -1.69 0.22
C ASP A 145 2.51 -0.79 -0.02
N MET A 146 2.58 -0.05 -1.10
CA MET A 146 1.53 0.85 -1.49
C MET A 146 0.80 0.25 -2.69
N VAL A 147 -0.53 0.14 -2.61
CA VAL A 147 -1.37 -0.41 -3.67
C VAL A 147 -2.12 0.73 -4.32
N PHE A 148 -1.94 0.89 -5.63
CA PHE A 148 -2.71 1.85 -6.43
C PHE A 148 -3.68 1.10 -7.34
N ALA A 149 -4.93 1.56 -7.44
CA ALA A 149 -5.94 0.98 -8.32
C ALA A 149 -6.64 2.07 -9.13
N THR A 150 -6.73 1.87 -10.46
CA THR A 150 -7.39 2.81 -11.37
C THR A 150 -8.03 2.11 -12.57
N ASP A 151 -9.09 2.72 -13.10
CA ASP A 151 -9.68 2.36 -14.39
C ASP A 151 -9.16 3.24 -15.54
N HIS A 152 -8.39 4.28 -15.21
CA HIS A 152 -8.04 5.33 -16.14
C HIS A 152 -6.63 5.11 -16.72
N ASP A 153 -6.54 4.93 -18.05
CA ASP A 153 -5.26 4.69 -18.74
C ASP A 153 -4.24 5.85 -18.58
N THR A 154 -4.70 7.10 -18.57
CA THR A 154 -3.84 8.24 -18.18
C THR A 154 -3.40 8.18 -16.72
N GLY A 155 -4.27 7.79 -15.78
CA GLY A 155 -3.90 7.57 -14.37
C GLY A 155 -2.80 6.51 -14.25
N ASP A 156 -2.95 5.38 -14.94
CA ASP A 156 -1.92 4.34 -15.06
C ASP A 156 -0.58 4.92 -15.56
N ARG A 157 -0.59 5.63 -16.69
CA ARG A 157 0.62 6.21 -17.26
C ARG A 157 1.29 7.23 -16.34
N ILE A 158 0.50 8.11 -15.71
CA ILE A 158 1.01 9.11 -14.76
C ILE A 158 1.65 8.41 -13.58
N MET A 159 0.97 7.44 -12.97
CA MET A 159 1.49 6.76 -11.80
C MET A 159 2.73 5.93 -12.12
N ARG A 160 2.76 5.24 -13.26
CA ARG A 160 3.97 4.54 -13.74
C ARG A 160 5.14 5.50 -13.93
N HIS A 161 4.90 6.68 -14.51
CA HIS A 161 5.93 7.70 -14.67
C HIS A 161 6.40 8.26 -13.32
N LEU A 162 5.47 8.65 -12.44
CA LEU A 162 5.77 9.22 -11.12
C LEU A 162 6.53 8.25 -10.24
N TYR A 163 6.18 6.96 -10.25
CA TYR A 163 6.92 5.96 -9.47
C TYR A 163 8.27 5.62 -10.05
N ASN A 164 8.39 5.58 -11.38
CA ASN A 164 9.72 5.43 -11.98
C ASN A 164 10.62 6.62 -11.60
N LEU A 165 10.09 7.84 -11.62
CA LEU A 165 10.81 9.03 -11.18
C LEU A 165 11.09 9.01 -9.67
N ALA A 166 10.15 8.53 -8.85
CA ALA A 166 10.33 8.38 -7.42
C ALA A 166 11.41 7.34 -7.11
N ALA A 167 11.46 6.20 -7.82
CA ALA A 167 12.53 5.20 -7.70
C ALA A 167 13.90 5.78 -8.10
N GLN A 168 13.95 6.67 -9.10
CA GLN A 168 15.17 7.38 -9.48
C GLN A 168 15.61 8.41 -8.41
N ARG A 169 14.65 9.04 -7.73
CA ARG A 169 14.87 10.07 -6.70
C ARG A 169 14.92 9.53 -5.27
N GLU A 170 14.56 8.26 -5.07
CA GLU A 170 14.57 7.56 -3.79
C GLU A 170 15.94 7.73 -3.09
N PRO A 171 17.09 7.57 -3.79
CA PRO A 171 18.41 7.80 -3.18
C PRO A 171 18.66 9.24 -2.70
N GLU A 172 17.97 10.22 -3.27
CA GLU A 172 18.11 11.64 -2.92
C GLU A 172 17.17 12.04 -1.77
N MET A 173 15.89 11.64 -1.84
CA MET A 173 14.95 11.82 -0.73
C MET A 173 15.42 11.06 0.52
N MET A 174 15.98 9.86 0.35
CA MET A 174 16.55 9.07 1.45
C MET A 174 17.74 9.74 2.12
N ARG A 175 18.61 10.44 1.37
CA ARG A 175 19.72 11.22 1.95
C ARG A 175 19.23 12.43 2.73
N ARG A 176 18.22 13.14 2.22
CA ARG A 176 17.63 14.30 2.92
C ARG A 176 16.92 13.89 4.22
N ALA A 177 16.22 12.76 4.23
CA ALA A 177 15.58 12.23 5.44
C ALA A 177 16.59 11.78 6.50
N GLN A 178 17.71 11.15 6.09
CA GLN A 178 18.81 10.80 6.99
C GLN A 178 19.51 12.05 7.55
N ALA A 179 19.75 13.07 6.72
CA ALA A 179 20.33 14.34 7.16
C ALA A 179 19.43 15.05 8.17
N ALA A 180 18.12 15.16 7.91
CA ALA A 180 17.16 15.77 8.84
C ALA A 180 17.05 14.99 10.17
N LYS A 181 17.13 13.65 10.13
CA LYS A 181 17.13 12.82 11.34
C LYS A 181 18.43 13.02 12.15
N ALA A 182 19.58 13.05 11.48
CA ALA A 182 20.87 13.31 12.12
C ALA A 182 20.94 14.72 12.72
N GLU A 183 20.35 15.71 12.06
CA GLU A 183 20.21 17.09 12.56
C GLU A 183 19.32 17.14 13.80
N THR A 184 18.16 16.47 13.79
CA THR A 184 17.27 16.36 14.96
C THR A 184 17.96 15.63 16.14
N GLU A 185 18.78 14.61 15.85
CA GLU A 185 19.54 13.88 16.86
C GLU A 185 20.72 14.70 17.42
N ALA A 186 21.41 15.48 16.57
CA ALA A 186 22.49 16.40 16.96
C ALA A 186 21.97 17.58 17.81
N GLU A 187 20.82 18.14 17.46
CA GLU A 187 20.12 19.15 18.26
C GLU A 187 19.75 18.59 19.65
N LYS A 188 19.20 17.37 19.70
CA LYS A 188 18.89 16.69 20.97
C LYS A 188 20.14 16.36 21.80
N ALA A 189 21.29 16.14 21.15
CA ALA A 189 22.58 15.90 21.79
C ALA A 189 23.32 17.21 22.17
N GLY A 190 22.74 18.38 21.89
CA GLY A 190 23.32 19.68 22.24
C GLY A 190 24.50 20.11 21.36
N LEU A 191 24.73 19.45 20.22
CA LEU A 191 25.78 19.77 19.26
C LEU A 191 25.18 20.64 18.14
N ILE A 192 25.30 21.97 18.29
CA ILE A 192 24.87 22.91 17.24
C ILE A 192 25.98 23.00 16.18
N GLY A 193 25.76 22.41 15.01
CA GLY A 193 26.66 22.54 13.86
C GLY A 193 26.54 23.92 13.20
N LEU A 194 27.68 24.56 12.89
CA LEU A 194 27.77 25.92 12.33
C LEU A 194 27.42 26.04 10.83
N PHE A 195 27.03 24.95 10.16
CA PHE A 195 26.65 24.95 8.75
C PHE A 195 25.34 24.17 8.53
N PRO A 196 24.32 24.73 7.86
CA PRO A 196 23.12 23.98 7.51
C PRO A 196 23.46 22.89 6.49
N ALA A 197 22.96 21.67 6.70
CA ALA A 197 23.23 20.52 5.84
C ALA A 197 22.69 20.65 4.40
N GLY A 198 22.00 21.74 4.08
CA GLY A 198 21.43 22.06 2.78
C GLY A 198 22.43 22.55 1.72
N ASP A 199 23.66 22.91 2.10
CA ASP A 199 24.67 23.51 1.20
C ASP A 199 25.59 22.49 0.51
N LEU A 200 25.35 21.19 0.68
CA LEU A 200 26.06 20.16 -0.08
C LEU A 200 25.51 20.11 -1.51
N GLU A 201 26.25 20.69 -2.46
CA GLU A 201 25.98 20.61 -3.91
C GLU A 201 25.58 19.19 -4.33
N VAL A 202 24.31 19.03 -4.70
CA VAL A 202 23.75 17.76 -5.15
C VAL A 202 24.16 17.56 -6.61
N LYS A 203 25.13 16.68 -6.86
CA LYS A 203 25.37 16.19 -8.22
C LYS A 203 24.10 15.45 -8.70
N PRO A 204 23.52 15.81 -9.86
CA PRO A 204 22.33 15.15 -10.37
C PRO A 204 22.62 13.66 -10.57
N SER A 205 21.66 12.81 -10.18
CA SER A 205 21.78 11.37 -10.36
C SER A 205 21.78 11.01 -11.85
N ASN A 206 22.78 10.23 -12.29
CA ASN A 206 22.89 9.70 -13.66
C ASN A 206 21.80 8.66 -14.04
N THR A 207 20.79 8.45 -13.18
CA THR A 207 19.68 7.51 -13.42
C THR A 207 18.45 8.14 -14.09
N LEU A 208 18.49 9.46 -14.35
CA LEU A 208 17.43 10.17 -15.09
C LEU A 208 17.24 9.52 -16.47
N GLY A 209 16.09 8.86 -16.66
CA GLY A 209 15.71 8.19 -17.92
C GLY A 209 15.74 6.66 -17.87
N GLN A 210 16.22 6.02 -16.80
CA GLN A 210 16.14 4.55 -16.65
C GLN A 210 14.78 4.09 -16.13
N VAL A 211 14.28 2.96 -16.62
CA VAL A 211 13.09 2.32 -16.03
C VAL A 211 13.56 1.46 -14.85
N LEU A 212 13.43 2.00 -13.64
CA LEU A 212 13.83 1.36 -12.39
C LEU A 212 12.67 0.64 -11.69
N TRP A 213 11.44 0.90 -12.13
CA TRP A 213 10.25 0.21 -11.64
C TRP A 213 9.29 -0.09 -12.79
N THR A 214 8.75 -1.31 -12.79
CA THR A 214 7.69 -1.73 -13.71
C THR A 214 6.56 -2.38 -12.92
N PRO A 215 5.29 -2.15 -13.32
CA PRO A 215 4.17 -2.90 -12.78
C PRO A 215 4.38 -4.40 -12.92
N GLN A 216 4.19 -5.13 -11.83
CA GLN A 216 4.06 -6.58 -11.90
C GLN A 216 2.59 -6.92 -12.17
N PRO A 217 2.28 -7.90 -13.03
CA PRO A 217 0.90 -8.38 -13.17
C PRO A 217 0.40 -8.96 -11.83
N THR A 218 -0.91 -8.98 -11.66
CA THR A 218 -1.55 -9.80 -10.62
C THR A 218 -1.50 -11.26 -11.02
N TRP A 219 -1.58 -12.14 -10.02
CA TRP A 219 -1.79 -13.57 -10.23
C TRP A 219 -2.91 -14.06 -9.33
N ASP A 220 -3.57 -15.13 -9.74
CA ASP A 220 -4.51 -15.83 -8.88
C ASP A 220 -3.71 -16.54 -7.77
N PRO A 221 -3.93 -16.22 -6.48
CA PRO A 221 -3.24 -16.90 -5.38
C PRO A 221 -3.52 -18.40 -5.33
N ALA A 222 -4.68 -18.86 -5.85
CA ALA A 222 -5.11 -20.24 -5.80
C ALA A 222 -4.29 -21.21 -6.66
N VAL A 223 -3.50 -20.68 -7.61
CA VAL A 223 -2.63 -21.52 -8.46
C VAL A 223 -1.34 -21.96 -7.77
N ARG A 224 -1.09 -21.51 -6.54
CA ARG A 224 0.12 -21.82 -5.79
C ARG A 224 0.01 -23.21 -5.18
N ASP A 225 1.09 -23.99 -5.24
CA ASP A 225 1.13 -25.36 -4.70
C ASP A 225 0.87 -25.44 -3.17
N TRP A 226 1.07 -24.34 -2.45
CA TRP A 226 0.81 -24.23 -1.01
C TRP A 226 -0.59 -23.68 -0.68
N TRP A 227 -1.39 -23.37 -1.70
CA TRP A 227 -2.77 -22.92 -1.54
C TRP A 227 -3.67 -24.13 -1.28
N GLU A 228 -3.76 -24.54 -0.02
CA GLU A 228 -4.64 -25.62 0.41
C GLU A 228 -6.10 -25.21 0.18
N ASP A 229 -6.87 -26.00 -0.58
CA ASP A 229 -8.32 -25.88 -0.67
C ASP A 229 -8.98 -26.35 0.63
N ASP A 230 -10.12 -25.75 1.00
CA ASP A 230 -10.84 -26.10 2.24
C ASP A 230 -11.47 -27.52 2.18
N ASP A 231 -11.26 -28.26 1.08
CA ASP A 231 -11.72 -29.64 0.83
C ASP A 231 -10.59 -30.68 1.04
N ALA A 232 -9.84 -30.59 2.15
CA ALA A 232 -8.88 -31.61 2.60
C ALA A 232 -9.12 -32.05 4.05
#